data_AF-A0A662SS17-F1
#
_entry.id   AF-A0A662SS17-F1
#
_cell.length_a   1.000
_cell.length_b   1.000
_cell.length_c   1.000
_cell.angle_alpha   90.00
_cell.angle_beta   90.00
_cell.angle_gamma   90.00
#
_symmetry.space_group_name_H-M   'P 1'
#
loop_
_entity.id
_entity.type
_entity.pdbx_description
1 polymer ?
#
loop_
_entity_poly.entity_id
_entity_poly.type
_entity_poly.pdbx_seq_one_letter_code
_entity_poly.pdbx_strand_id
1 'polypeptide(L)'
;MNWGELVFKTSENQSLIIVSKSGLVLYLNEGTYGGYILKPKQLGLSQFSNEDQIYQLLEESIAFFVVPEIKGLGSLTSNGDFYQVPKEHVKVLSKYLNQLPDKVRDLFFSESAEVQLVTYKYVQVQLTVSKVAPFYAVLDAKPFPNGCKVTAKALRLKILFTGTRRHSKGTLAGQIVHEWRLEFPENHILNNYIYAVNRYEDYRDSAIFLKIVVESPKEPLPFGSSLEESEPMPVVINGFLVVSRLPSKALLDTHLPEVFKNVKVGTKLIKLVMGYFYNKLGTLSRKFYCQILPKYAIYAGFGYIVPKSKVSEFLSAVEELKEQYAEYERQLKEFLLEGKLPDPEAISKRAKICEEYRDLIMDYLRHHGKESEVRAKIESLDVVGRVSIQLIPFSVDSRILYEFADEKVKKRMEKELQEFRNQMAESLREQIRRLASTLINNIKECAKVKVLESARRRLSELEKMANDLGVELEELKELKEFVKKDIEEIVAEVESDRVKALLSF
;
A
#
# COMPACT_ATOMS: atom_id res chain seq x y z
N MET A 1 6.55 20.24 2.20
CA MET A 1 5.60 20.02 3.32
C MET A 1 5.24 21.35 3.96
N ASN A 2 3.95 21.60 4.25
CA ASN A 2 3.47 22.87 4.81
C ASN A 2 3.18 22.70 6.32
N TRP A 3 3.58 23.70 7.13
CA TRP A 3 3.27 23.78 8.56
C TRP A 3 1.79 23.57 8.89
N GLY A 4 0.87 23.99 8.01
CA GLY A 4 -0.56 23.80 8.23
C GLY A 4 -0.98 22.34 8.42
N GLU A 5 -0.41 21.43 7.63
CA GLU A 5 -0.71 19.99 7.76
C GLU A 5 -0.08 19.40 9.02
N LEU A 6 1.15 19.81 9.34
CA LEU A 6 1.86 19.38 10.54
C LEU A 6 1.08 19.77 11.79
N VAL A 7 0.63 21.02 11.88
CA VAL A 7 -0.17 21.55 13.01
C VAL A 7 -1.51 20.83 13.13
N PHE A 8 -2.18 20.52 12.02
CA PHE A 8 -3.43 19.78 12.03
C PHE A 8 -3.25 18.36 12.63
N LYS A 9 -2.19 17.65 12.26
CA LYS A 9 -1.90 16.29 12.73
C LYS A 9 -1.25 16.24 14.12
N THR A 10 -0.73 17.35 14.64
CA THR A 10 -0.18 17.43 16.01
C THR A 10 -1.23 17.06 17.05
N SER A 11 -0.87 16.11 17.92
CA SER A 11 -1.72 15.60 18.99
C SER A 11 -1.87 16.61 20.13
N GLU A 12 -2.82 16.32 21.02
CA GLU A 12 -3.18 17.17 22.15
C GLU A 12 -2.36 16.86 23.40
N ASN A 13 -1.54 15.82 23.33
CA ASN A 13 -0.61 15.44 24.37
C ASN A 13 0.77 15.97 24.02
N GLN A 14 1.60 16.15 25.04
CA GLN A 14 3.02 16.36 24.83
C GLN A 14 3.57 15.24 23.95
N SER A 15 4.21 15.63 22.87
CA SER A 15 4.67 14.69 21.86
C SER A 15 5.95 15.19 21.24
N LEU A 16 6.69 14.23 20.69
CA LEU A 16 7.88 14.50 19.91
C LEU A 16 7.54 14.27 18.43
N ILE A 17 7.77 15.28 17.61
CA ILE A 17 7.57 15.22 16.17
C ILE A 17 8.93 15.17 15.49
N ILE A 18 9.14 14.19 14.62
CA ILE A 18 10.30 14.10 13.74
C ILE A 18 9.84 14.42 12.33
N VAL A 19 10.54 15.33 11.66
CA VAL A 19 10.30 15.72 10.27
C VAL A 19 11.57 15.46 9.48
N SER A 20 11.55 14.51 8.56
CA SER A 20 12.69 14.20 7.71
C SER A 20 12.78 15.16 6.51
N LYS A 21 13.98 15.26 5.92
CA LYS A 21 14.21 15.90 4.61
C LYS A 21 13.31 15.34 3.51
N SER A 22 13.05 14.04 3.54
CA SER A 22 12.14 13.36 2.61
C SER A 22 10.66 13.66 2.87
N GLY A 23 10.31 14.49 3.87
CA GLY A 23 8.95 14.86 4.22
C GLY A 23 8.18 13.78 5.01
N LEU A 24 8.87 12.78 5.54
CA LEU A 24 8.28 11.84 6.49
C LEU A 24 8.06 12.55 7.83
N VAL A 25 6.84 12.48 8.35
CA VAL A 25 6.53 12.98 9.69
C VAL A 25 6.12 11.86 10.62
N LEU A 26 6.80 11.82 11.76
CA LEU A 26 6.60 10.82 12.81
C LEU A 26 6.16 11.53 14.08
N TYR A 27 5.04 11.09 14.63
CA TYR A 27 4.53 11.53 15.91
C TYR A 27 4.84 10.45 16.94
N LEU A 28 5.70 10.78 17.89
CA LEU A 28 6.15 9.87 18.93
C LEU A 28 5.51 10.28 20.26
N ASN A 29 4.97 9.29 20.95
CA ASN A 29 4.42 9.45 22.28
C ASN A 29 5.45 9.02 23.32
N GLU A 30 5.36 9.62 24.50
CA GLU A 30 6.15 9.23 25.64
C GLU A 30 5.80 7.80 26.08
N GLY A 31 6.84 7.02 26.39
CA GLY A 31 6.71 5.67 26.92
C GLY A 31 6.41 5.65 28.42
N THR A 32 5.86 4.54 28.90
CA THR A 32 5.51 4.35 30.33
C THR A 32 6.70 4.50 31.29
N TYR A 33 7.92 4.33 30.79
CA TYR A 33 9.16 4.40 31.57
C TYR A 33 10.05 5.59 31.19
N GLY A 34 9.47 6.61 30.53
CA GLY A 34 10.19 7.75 29.99
C GLY A 34 10.72 7.53 28.56
N GLY A 35 11.15 8.63 27.94
CA GLY A 35 11.61 8.66 26.56
C GLY A 35 10.48 8.52 25.53
N TYR A 36 10.77 8.80 24.27
CA TYR A 36 9.80 8.75 23.17
C TYR A 36 9.94 7.47 22.37
N ILE A 37 8.82 6.78 22.13
CA ILE A 37 8.84 5.46 21.49
C ILE A 37 8.69 5.60 19.97
N LEU A 38 9.71 5.17 19.23
CA LEU A 38 9.68 4.96 17.79
C LEU A 38 9.40 3.49 17.48
N LYS A 39 8.41 3.19 16.64
CA LYS A 39 8.04 1.83 16.23
C LYS A 39 8.42 1.55 14.77
N PRO A 40 8.91 0.34 14.42
CA PRO A 40 9.27 -0.02 13.04
C PRO A 40 8.15 0.22 12.04
N LYS A 41 6.90 -0.07 12.44
CA LYS A 41 5.71 0.13 11.60
C LYS A 41 5.52 1.57 11.16
N GLN A 42 5.97 2.56 11.93
CA GLN A 42 5.90 3.98 11.55
C GLN A 42 6.84 4.30 10.38
N LEU A 43 7.87 3.48 10.18
CA LEU A 43 8.80 3.50 9.05
C LEU A 43 8.43 2.48 7.95
N GLY A 44 7.31 1.78 8.08
CA GLY A 44 6.91 0.70 7.16
C GLY A 44 7.73 -0.58 7.31
N LEU A 45 8.45 -0.75 8.42
CA LEU A 45 9.27 -1.92 8.73
C LEU A 45 8.51 -2.90 9.64
N SER A 46 8.83 -4.19 9.54
CA SER A 46 8.33 -5.22 10.45
C SER A 46 9.07 -5.22 11.79
N GLN A 47 10.38 -4.98 11.76
CA GLN A 47 11.28 -4.88 12.90
C GLN A 47 12.47 -3.96 12.57
N PHE A 48 13.17 -3.45 13.59
CA PHE A 48 14.46 -2.79 13.41
C PHE A 48 15.54 -3.85 13.19
N SER A 49 16.25 -3.76 12.06
CA SER A 49 17.31 -4.71 11.71
C SER A 49 18.68 -4.30 12.27
N ASN A 50 18.93 -2.99 12.39
CA ASN A 50 20.15 -2.41 12.97
C ASN A 50 19.86 -1.00 13.50
N GLU A 51 20.75 -0.48 14.35
CA GLU A 51 20.62 0.89 14.88
C GLU A 51 20.92 1.95 13.81
N ASP A 52 21.75 1.63 12.80
CA ASP A 52 22.17 2.58 11.75
C ASP A 52 20.98 3.19 10.99
N GLN A 53 19.91 2.41 10.78
CA GLN A 53 18.67 2.92 10.16
C GLN A 53 18.02 4.04 10.97
N ILE A 54 18.11 3.97 12.30
CA ILE A 54 17.57 4.99 13.20
C ILE A 54 18.50 6.21 13.18
N TYR A 55 19.82 6.01 13.26
CA TYR A 55 20.77 7.12 13.21
C TYR A 55 20.69 7.88 11.89
N GLN A 56 20.63 7.19 10.74
CA GLN A 56 20.46 7.83 9.44
C GLN A 56 19.17 8.66 9.37
N LEU A 57 18.05 8.13 9.87
CA LEU A 57 16.80 8.87 9.97
C LEU A 57 16.97 10.13 10.82
N LEU A 58 17.64 10.04 11.97
CA LEU A 58 17.84 11.17 12.88
C LEU A 58 18.75 12.25 12.28
N GLU A 59 19.79 11.87 11.55
CA GLU A 59 20.70 12.79 10.85
C GLU A 59 20.01 13.57 9.72
N GLU A 60 19.08 12.92 9.02
CA GLU A 60 18.30 13.53 7.94
C GLU A 60 17.02 14.22 8.44
N SER A 61 16.83 14.35 9.74
CA SER A 61 15.59 14.88 10.33
C SER A 61 15.81 16.03 11.29
N ILE A 62 14.75 16.81 11.46
CA ILE A 62 14.62 17.81 12.51
C ILE A 62 13.52 17.32 13.45
N ALA A 63 13.75 17.48 14.74
CA ALA A 63 12.79 17.10 15.75
C ALA A 63 12.27 18.31 16.52
N PHE A 64 10.99 18.30 16.83
CA PHE A 64 10.32 19.29 17.66
C PHE A 64 9.65 18.59 18.84
N PHE A 65 9.95 19.04 20.05
CA PHE A 65 9.13 18.77 21.20
C PHE A 65 7.96 19.75 21.20
N VAL A 66 6.74 19.23 21.33
CA VAL A 66 5.53 20.03 21.19
C VAL A 66 4.74 20.04 22.48
N VAL A 67 4.48 21.24 22.97
CA VAL A 67 3.65 21.49 24.15
C VAL A 67 2.36 22.18 23.70
N PRO A 68 1.21 21.49 23.76
CA PRO A 68 -0.08 22.09 23.49
C PRO A 68 -0.62 22.83 24.73
N GLU A 69 -1.14 24.02 24.53
CA GLU A 69 -1.88 24.81 25.53
C GLU A 69 -3.31 25.00 25.04
N ILE A 70 -4.29 24.48 25.79
CA ILE A 70 -5.70 24.49 25.42
C ILE A 70 -6.42 25.56 26.24
N LYS A 71 -7.07 26.51 25.55
CA LYS A 71 -7.90 27.54 26.16
C LYS A 71 -9.34 27.40 25.69
N GLY A 72 -10.28 27.21 26.62
CA GLY A 72 -11.71 27.28 26.33
C GLY A 72 -12.12 28.70 25.94
N LEU A 73 -12.88 28.83 24.86
CA LEU A 73 -13.37 30.11 24.33
C LEU A 73 -14.88 30.27 24.46
N GLY A 74 -15.62 29.24 24.83
CA GLY A 74 -17.08 29.24 24.91
C GLY A 74 -17.68 27.97 24.32
N SER A 75 -18.91 28.04 23.84
CA SER A 75 -19.61 26.89 23.26
C SER A 75 -20.50 27.29 22.09
N LEU A 76 -20.84 26.30 21.28
CA LEU A 76 -21.88 26.36 20.27
C LEU A 76 -23.16 25.83 20.90
N THR A 77 -24.27 26.57 20.81
CA THR A 77 -25.55 26.22 21.42
C THR A 77 -26.40 25.36 20.49
N SER A 78 -27.46 24.74 21.04
CA SER A 78 -28.44 23.95 20.29
C SER A 78 -29.14 24.71 19.17
N ASN A 79 -29.21 26.03 19.27
CA ASN A 79 -29.83 26.88 18.24
C ASN A 79 -28.84 27.28 17.14
N GLY A 80 -27.59 26.82 17.20
CA GLY A 80 -26.52 27.17 16.26
C GLY A 80 -25.80 28.48 16.59
N ASP A 81 -26.13 29.13 17.70
CA ASP A 81 -25.48 30.37 18.14
C ASP A 81 -24.21 30.09 18.94
N PHE A 82 -23.18 30.92 18.76
CA PHE A 82 -21.95 30.87 19.55
C PHE A 82 -22.06 31.71 20.81
N TYR A 83 -21.89 31.09 21.97
CA TYR A 83 -21.91 31.73 23.28
C TYR A 83 -20.48 32.00 23.78
N GLN A 84 -20.18 33.26 24.12
CA GLN A 84 -18.89 33.75 24.64
C GLN A 84 -17.66 33.60 23.71
N VAL A 85 -17.85 33.07 22.49
CA VAL A 85 -16.75 32.94 21.50
C VAL A 85 -16.44 34.29 20.84
N PRO A 86 -15.16 34.71 20.77
CA PRO A 86 -14.77 35.93 20.07
C PRO A 86 -15.21 35.96 18.59
N LYS A 87 -15.69 37.13 18.12
CA LYS A 87 -16.28 37.31 16.78
C LYS A 87 -15.36 36.87 15.63
N GLU A 88 -14.06 37.10 15.77
CA GLU A 88 -13.06 36.66 14.78
C GLU A 88 -13.03 35.14 14.59
N HIS A 89 -13.22 34.37 15.66
CA HIS A 89 -13.25 32.91 15.63
C HIS A 89 -14.59 32.38 15.16
N VAL A 90 -15.69 33.04 15.52
CA VAL A 90 -17.04 32.72 15.02
C VAL A 90 -17.07 32.73 13.49
N LYS A 91 -16.53 33.77 12.86
CA LYS A 91 -16.50 33.88 11.38
C LYS A 91 -15.79 32.69 10.73
N VAL A 92 -14.67 32.25 11.31
CA VAL A 92 -13.92 31.10 10.80
C VAL A 92 -14.73 29.82 11.01
N LEU A 93 -15.25 29.57 12.21
CA LEU A 93 -16.01 28.36 12.52
C LEU A 93 -17.27 28.24 11.67
N SER A 94 -18.05 29.32 11.53
CA SER A 94 -19.25 29.34 10.67
C SER A 94 -18.94 29.00 9.22
N LYS A 95 -17.80 29.47 8.67
CA LYS A 95 -17.39 29.13 7.31
C LYS A 95 -17.23 27.62 7.11
N TYR A 96 -16.68 26.91 8.09
CA TYR A 96 -16.46 25.46 8.01
C TYR A 96 -17.75 24.68 8.32
N LEU A 97 -18.50 25.08 9.35
CA LEU A 97 -19.77 24.45 9.70
C LEU A 97 -20.80 24.52 8.56
N ASN A 98 -20.86 25.64 7.83
CA ASN A 98 -21.80 25.81 6.72
C ASN A 98 -21.48 24.93 5.51
N GLN A 99 -20.27 24.37 5.43
CA GLN A 99 -19.87 23.44 4.37
C GLN A 99 -20.07 21.97 4.76
N LEU A 100 -20.47 21.69 6.00
CA LEU A 100 -20.78 20.33 6.45
C LEU A 100 -22.20 19.93 6.02
N PRO A 101 -22.46 18.63 5.78
CA PRO A 101 -23.81 18.13 5.59
C PRO A 101 -24.68 18.44 6.81
N ASP A 102 -25.97 18.71 6.60
CA ASP A 102 -26.91 19.10 7.66
C ASP A 102 -26.86 18.11 8.83
N LYS A 103 -26.92 16.81 8.55
CA LYS A 103 -26.80 15.73 9.55
C LYS A 103 -25.56 15.83 10.45
N VAL A 104 -24.42 16.23 9.88
CA VAL A 104 -23.16 16.38 10.62
C VAL A 104 -23.19 17.66 11.45
N ARG A 105 -23.62 18.76 10.82
CA ARG A 105 -23.72 20.09 11.44
C ARG A 105 -24.68 20.09 12.62
N ASP A 106 -25.83 19.43 12.47
CA ASP A 106 -26.86 19.35 13.50
C ASP A 106 -26.37 18.64 14.75
N LEU A 107 -25.45 17.68 14.65
CA LEU A 107 -24.84 17.04 15.82
C LEU A 107 -23.96 18.01 16.62
N PHE A 108 -23.22 18.89 15.94
CA PHE A 108 -22.44 19.95 16.61
C PHE A 108 -23.33 20.95 17.35
N PHE A 109 -24.56 21.18 16.86
CA PHE A 109 -25.54 22.00 17.53
C PHE A 109 -26.17 21.26 18.72
N SER A 110 -26.69 20.05 18.50
CA SER A 110 -27.47 19.33 19.51
C SER A 110 -26.66 18.98 20.76
N GLU A 111 -25.39 18.61 20.60
CA GLU A 111 -24.52 18.21 21.71
C GLU A 111 -23.78 19.39 22.37
N SER A 112 -24.12 20.63 21.99
CA SER A 112 -23.52 21.86 22.52
C SER A 112 -21.99 21.88 22.48
N ALA A 113 -21.40 21.79 21.28
CA ALA A 113 -19.96 21.63 21.12
C ALA A 113 -19.13 22.72 21.81
N GLU A 114 -18.10 22.33 22.54
CA GLU A 114 -17.17 23.25 23.22
C GLU A 114 -16.20 23.85 22.20
N VAL A 115 -15.98 25.16 22.26
CA VAL A 115 -15.03 25.87 21.40
C VAL A 115 -13.72 26.10 22.14
N GLN A 116 -12.62 25.63 21.55
CA GLN A 116 -11.29 25.69 22.15
C GLN A 116 -10.28 26.29 21.19
N LEU A 117 -9.34 27.07 21.71
CA LEU A 117 -8.14 27.51 21.02
C LEU A 117 -6.96 26.70 21.54
N VAL A 118 -6.33 25.95 20.65
CA VAL A 118 -5.13 25.17 20.95
C VAL A 118 -3.92 25.91 20.41
N THR A 119 -3.02 26.32 21.31
CA THR A 119 -1.74 26.92 20.97
C THR A 119 -0.66 25.86 21.08
N TYR A 120 0.00 25.53 19.97
CA TYR A 120 1.10 24.58 19.94
C TYR A 120 2.42 25.35 20.01
N LYS A 121 3.23 25.07 21.03
CA LYS A 121 4.60 25.57 21.15
C LYS A 121 5.55 24.47 20.69
N TYR A 122 6.24 24.70 19.57
CA TYR A 122 7.24 23.79 19.02
C TYR A 122 8.62 24.27 19.45
N VAL A 123 9.38 23.38 20.08
CA VAL A 123 10.77 23.65 20.48
C VAL A 123 11.65 22.62 19.77
N GLN A 124 12.60 23.10 18.97
CA GLN A 124 13.55 22.21 18.31
C GLN A 124 14.41 21.47 19.36
N VAL A 125 14.55 20.16 19.18
CA VAL A 125 15.29 19.28 20.08
C VAL A 125 16.29 18.44 19.31
N GLN A 126 17.39 18.09 19.97
CA GLN A 126 18.31 17.06 19.56
C GLN A 126 17.83 15.72 20.08
N LEU A 127 17.86 14.69 19.22
CA LEU A 127 17.48 13.33 19.59
C LEU A 127 18.71 12.47 19.83
N THR A 128 18.64 11.65 20.86
CA THR A 128 19.63 10.62 21.17
C THR A 128 18.93 9.28 21.33
N VAL A 129 19.49 8.22 20.74
CA VAL A 129 18.96 6.87 20.88
C VAL A 129 19.40 6.31 22.23
N SER A 130 18.44 6.02 23.10
CA SER A 130 18.71 5.49 24.45
C SER A 130 18.68 3.98 24.48
N LYS A 131 17.85 3.37 23.63
CA LYS A 131 17.69 1.92 23.52
C LYS A 131 17.11 1.53 22.18
N VAL A 132 17.63 0.47 21.58
CA VAL A 132 17.04 -0.19 20.41
C VAL A 132 16.62 -1.61 20.77
N ALA A 133 15.42 -1.98 20.38
CA ALA A 133 14.88 -3.34 20.45
C ALA A 133 14.23 -3.67 19.10
N PRO A 134 14.01 -4.96 18.76
CA PRO A 134 13.45 -5.33 17.46
C PRO A 134 12.13 -4.63 17.11
N PHE A 135 11.29 -4.35 18.11
CA PHE A 135 9.94 -3.80 17.90
C PHE A 135 9.76 -2.35 18.34
N TYR A 136 10.79 -1.72 18.91
CA TYR A 136 10.74 -0.33 19.32
C TYR A 136 12.15 0.25 19.55
N ALA A 137 12.29 1.55 19.40
CA ALA A 137 13.44 2.31 19.87
C ALA A 137 12.95 3.41 20.83
N VAL A 138 13.77 3.69 21.84
CA VAL A 138 13.51 4.76 22.81
C VAL A 138 14.45 5.91 22.47
N LEU A 139 13.87 7.08 22.26
CA LEU A 139 14.58 8.30 21.93
C LEU A 139 14.45 9.30 23.09
N ASP A 140 15.57 9.82 23.55
CA ASP A 140 15.60 10.96 24.45
C ASP A 140 15.73 12.25 23.65
N ALA A 141 15.08 13.30 24.15
CA ALA A 141 15.09 14.61 23.53
C ALA A 141 15.75 15.62 24.47
N LYS A 142 16.76 16.34 23.98
CA LYS A 142 17.37 17.47 24.66
C LYS A 142 17.12 18.75 23.88
N PRO A 143 16.83 19.89 24.53
CA PRO A 143 16.68 21.16 23.83
C PRO A 143 17.90 21.44 22.94
N PHE A 144 17.66 21.77 21.68
CA PHE A 144 18.75 22.14 20.78
C PHE A 144 19.25 23.55 21.16
N PRO A 145 20.55 23.76 21.42
CA PRO A 145 21.08 25.08 21.74
C PRO A 145 20.80 26.05 20.58
N ASN A 146 20.15 27.19 20.86
CA ASN A 146 19.67 28.14 19.85
C ASN A 146 18.71 27.54 18.79
N GLY A 147 18.02 26.45 19.13
CA GLY A 147 17.04 25.81 18.26
C GLY A 147 15.83 26.70 17.97
N CYS A 148 15.22 26.48 16.82
CA CYS A 148 14.00 27.14 16.37
C CYS A 148 12.86 26.93 17.40
N LYS A 149 12.15 28.02 17.72
CA LYS A 149 10.98 28.02 18.59
C LYS A 149 9.84 28.71 17.86
N VAL A 150 8.84 27.95 17.44
CA VAL A 150 7.70 28.47 16.71
C VAL A 150 6.40 28.16 17.42
N THR A 151 5.40 28.98 17.14
CA THR A 151 4.06 28.79 17.68
C THR A 151 3.04 28.67 16.56
N ALA A 152 2.04 27.83 16.78
CA ALA A 152 0.91 27.66 15.88
C ALA A 152 -0.39 27.70 16.67
N LYS A 153 -1.49 28.09 16.04
CA LYS A 153 -2.81 28.09 16.67
C LYS A 153 -3.82 27.35 15.82
N ALA A 154 -4.64 26.54 16.47
CA ALA A 154 -5.79 25.89 15.86
C ALA A 154 -7.05 26.14 16.69
N LEU A 155 -8.16 26.42 16.03
CA LEU A 155 -9.48 26.38 16.62
C LEU A 155 -10.00 24.95 16.59
N ARG A 156 -10.74 24.57 17.62
CA ARG A 156 -11.30 23.24 17.77
C ARG A 156 -12.72 23.32 18.29
N LEU A 157 -13.64 22.61 17.65
CA LEU A 157 -14.92 22.25 18.25
C LEU A 157 -14.82 20.83 18.79
N LYS A 158 -15.23 20.62 20.03
CA LYS A 158 -15.21 19.33 20.72
C LYS A 158 -16.64 18.92 21.06
N ILE A 159 -17.04 17.74 20.63
CA ILE A 159 -18.21 17.02 21.15
C ILE A 159 -17.69 15.88 22.02
N LEU A 160 -18.11 15.83 23.28
CA LEU A 160 -17.71 14.79 24.23
C LEU A 160 -18.85 13.79 24.47
N PHE A 161 -18.58 12.51 24.24
CA PHE A 161 -19.48 11.42 24.56
C PHE A 161 -18.99 10.69 25.81
N THR A 162 -19.53 11.09 26.97
CA THR A 162 -19.22 10.44 28.24
C THR A 162 -19.99 9.12 28.39
N GLY A 163 -19.26 8.05 28.65
CA GLY A 163 -19.79 6.71 28.88
C GLY A 163 -19.89 6.36 30.36
N THR A 164 -20.71 5.37 30.69
CA THR A 164 -20.75 4.78 32.03
C THR A 164 -20.13 3.39 32.01
N ARG A 165 -19.88 2.80 33.19
CA ARG A 165 -19.37 1.42 33.29
C ARG A 165 -20.31 0.40 32.63
N ARG A 166 -21.63 0.65 32.65
CA ARG A 166 -22.65 -0.23 32.04
C ARG A 166 -22.89 0.08 30.55
N HIS A 167 -22.73 1.33 30.16
CA HIS A 167 -22.94 1.81 28.79
C HIS A 167 -21.73 2.63 28.35
N SER A 168 -20.65 1.95 27.96
CA SER A 168 -19.44 2.60 27.45
C SER A 168 -19.74 3.28 26.12
N LYS A 169 -19.29 4.53 25.97
CA LYS A 169 -19.32 5.28 24.71
C LYS A 169 -17.92 5.41 24.11
N GLY A 170 -16.98 4.56 24.52
CA GLY A 170 -15.55 4.70 24.19
C GLY A 170 -15.20 4.57 22.71
N THR A 171 -16.12 4.08 21.88
CA THR A 171 -15.95 3.93 20.43
C THR A 171 -17.01 4.66 19.61
N LEU A 172 -17.95 5.34 20.27
CA LEU A 172 -19.12 5.92 19.62
C LEU A 172 -18.73 7.01 18.61
N ALA A 173 -17.85 7.93 19.01
CA ALA A 173 -17.34 8.98 18.12
C ALA A 173 -16.72 8.40 16.85
N GLY A 174 -15.91 7.34 16.98
CA GLY A 174 -15.28 6.68 15.83
C GLY A 174 -16.27 6.03 14.89
N GLN A 175 -17.34 5.43 15.41
CA GLN A 175 -18.42 4.86 14.61
C GLN A 175 -19.17 5.95 13.83
N ILE A 176 -19.58 7.02 14.51
CA ILE A 176 -20.30 8.15 13.91
C ILE A 176 -19.48 8.78 12.77
N VAL A 177 -18.20 9.10 13.02
CA VAL A 177 -17.34 9.70 11.99
C VAL A 177 -17.08 8.74 10.83
N HIS A 178 -16.96 7.44 11.10
CA HIS A 178 -16.82 6.44 10.03
C HIS A 178 -18.06 6.38 9.14
N GLU A 179 -19.25 6.33 9.74
CA GLU A 179 -20.53 6.34 9.01
C GLU A 179 -20.68 7.61 8.17
N TRP A 180 -20.39 8.78 8.73
CA TRP A 180 -20.43 10.03 7.97
C TRP A 180 -19.51 10.03 6.76
N ARG A 181 -18.30 9.46 6.87
CA ARG A 181 -17.36 9.39 5.73
C ARG A 181 -17.83 8.43 4.64
N LEU A 182 -18.57 7.38 5.00
CA LEU A 182 -19.19 6.47 4.03
C LEU A 182 -20.40 7.11 3.34
N GLU A 183 -21.17 7.90 4.10
CA GLU A 183 -22.38 8.57 3.60
C GLU A 183 -22.07 9.82 2.76
N PHE A 184 -21.00 10.56 3.11
CA PHE A 184 -20.61 11.81 2.47
C PHE A 184 -19.14 11.80 1.99
N PRO A 185 -18.74 10.88 1.09
CA PRO A 185 -17.35 10.73 0.67
C PRO A 185 -16.79 11.96 -0.05
N GLU A 186 -17.64 12.75 -0.71
CA GLU A 186 -17.23 13.95 -1.46
C GLU A 186 -17.00 15.18 -0.57
N ASN A 187 -17.40 15.15 0.71
CA ASN A 187 -17.28 16.32 1.57
C ASN A 187 -15.84 16.47 2.12
N HIS A 188 -15.06 17.32 1.45
CA HIS A 188 -13.67 17.59 1.84
C HIS A 188 -13.52 18.09 3.29
N ILE A 189 -14.47 18.87 3.81
CA ILE A 189 -14.36 19.41 5.18
C ILE A 189 -14.46 18.29 6.21
N LEU A 190 -15.45 17.41 6.07
CA LEU A 190 -15.64 16.23 6.91
C LEU A 190 -14.41 15.30 6.87
N ASN A 191 -13.89 15.03 5.67
CA ASN A 191 -12.80 14.08 5.50
C ASN A 191 -11.46 14.60 6.06
N ASN A 192 -11.21 15.90 5.93
CA ASN A 192 -9.89 16.48 6.21
C ASN A 192 -9.80 17.24 7.53
N TYR A 193 -10.91 17.72 8.09
CA TYR A 193 -10.89 18.55 9.30
C TYR A 193 -11.61 17.93 10.50
N ILE A 194 -12.40 16.87 10.28
CA ILE A 194 -13.10 16.14 11.34
C ILE A 194 -12.41 14.82 11.64
N TYR A 195 -12.13 14.59 12.92
CA TYR A 195 -11.61 13.31 13.42
C TYR A 195 -12.29 12.91 14.73
N ALA A 196 -12.25 11.62 15.02
CA ALA A 196 -12.72 11.06 16.28
C ALA A 196 -11.55 10.51 17.10
N VAL A 197 -11.62 10.69 18.42
CA VAL A 197 -10.75 10.03 19.38
C VAL A 197 -11.59 9.06 20.19
N ASN A 198 -11.29 7.77 20.04
CA ASN A 198 -11.85 6.71 20.86
C ASN A 198 -11.08 6.62 22.17
N ARG A 199 -11.75 6.28 23.27
CA ARG A 199 -11.14 6.13 24.60
C ARG A 199 -10.43 7.41 25.05
N TYR A 200 -11.16 8.52 25.01
CA TYR A 200 -10.67 9.87 25.28
C TYR A 200 -10.67 10.16 26.79
N GLU A 201 -9.50 10.46 27.38
CA GLU A 201 -9.26 10.66 28.83
C GLU A 201 -9.60 9.43 29.71
N ASP A 202 -10.80 8.87 29.61
CA ASP A 202 -11.22 7.58 30.15
C ASP A 202 -11.45 6.58 28.99
N TYR A 203 -11.19 5.29 29.21
CA TYR A 203 -11.46 4.23 28.25
C TYR A 203 -12.94 4.08 27.86
N ARG A 204 -13.83 4.77 28.59
CA ARG A 204 -15.29 4.76 28.38
C ARG A 204 -15.80 5.91 27.54
N ASP A 205 -14.98 6.92 27.32
CA ASP A 205 -15.37 8.17 26.70
C ASP A 205 -14.83 8.23 25.28
N SER A 206 -15.50 8.99 24.42
CA SER A 206 -14.98 9.30 23.09
C SER A 206 -15.35 10.73 22.71
N ALA A 207 -14.62 11.30 21.76
CA ALA A 207 -14.85 12.68 21.35
C ALA A 207 -14.73 12.84 19.83
N ILE A 208 -15.55 13.73 19.28
CA ILE A 208 -15.44 14.20 17.89
C ILE A 208 -14.86 15.61 17.91
N PHE A 209 -13.93 15.86 17.01
CA PHE A 209 -13.26 17.14 16.87
C PHE A 209 -13.38 17.66 15.44
N LEU A 210 -13.76 18.93 15.30
CA LEU A 210 -13.49 19.72 14.10
C LEU A 210 -12.30 20.63 14.43
N LYS A 211 -11.16 20.44 13.77
CA LYS A 211 -9.93 21.21 14.04
C LYS A 211 -9.55 22.04 12.82
N ILE A 212 -9.35 23.34 13.00
CA ILE A 212 -9.06 24.30 11.94
C ILE A 212 -7.80 25.06 12.32
N VAL A 213 -6.76 24.99 11.49
CA VAL A 213 -5.52 25.75 11.72
C VAL A 213 -5.76 27.21 11.35
N VAL A 214 -5.53 28.11 12.30
CA VAL A 214 -5.77 29.56 12.14
C VAL A 214 -4.47 30.33 11.99
N GLU A 215 -3.42 29.87 12.66
CA GLU A 215 -2.08 30.46 12.59
C GLU A 215 -1.06 29.34 12.43
N SER A 216 -0.28 29.40 11.35
CA SER A 216 0.84 28.49 11.11
C SER A 216 2.17 29.25 11.23
N PRO A 217 3.25 28.60 11.69
CA PRO A 217 4.57 29.19 11.70
C PRO A 217 4.96 29.75 10.33
N LYS A 218 5.50 30.97 10.33
CA LYS A 218 5.98 31.66 9.13
C LYS A 218 7.40 31.26 8.76
N GLU A 219 8.19 30.80 9.74
CA GLU A 219 9.55 30.34 9.50
C GLU A 219 9.50 29.07 8.63
N PRO A 220 10.17 29.05 7.46
CA PRO A 220 10.28 27.83 6.69
C PRO A 220 11.01 26.78 7.53
N LEU A 221 10.62 25.51 7.40
CA LEU A 221 11.41 24.43 7.98
C LEU A 221 12.86 24.56 7.45
N PRO A 222 13.91 24.32 8.27
CA PRO A 222 15.32 24.52 7.86
C PRO A 222 15.80 23.65 6.69
N PHE A 223 14.93 22.85 6.09
CA PHE A 223 15.11 22.24 4.79
C PHE A 223 14.73 23.30 3.75
N GLY A 224 15.72 24.06 3.28
CA GLY A 224 15.53 25.14 2.31
C GLY A 224 14.56 24.75 1.19
N SER A 225 13.71 25.71 0.82
CA SER A 225 12.86 25.67 -0.34
C SER A 225 13.71 25.53 -1.61
N SER A 226 14.02 24.30 -1.98
CA SER A 226 14.34 23.89 -3.34
C SER A 226 13.40 22.75 -3.72
N LEU A 227 12.09 23.05 -3.68
CA LEU A 227 11.18 22.47 -4.63
C LEU A 227 11.23 23.43 -5.82
N GLU A 228 12.25 23.26 -6.66
CA GLU A 228 12.01 23.51 -8.07
C GLU A 228 10.81 22.63 -8.43
N GLU A 229 9.73 23.26 -8.87
CA GLU A 229 8.63 22.59 -9.53
C GLU A 229 9.20 21.90 -10.77
N SER A 230 9.73 20.70 -10.60
CA SER A 230 9.89 19.79 -11.73
C SER A 230 8.48 19.43 -12.15
N GLU A 231 8.06 19.96 -13.29
CA GLU A 231 6.84 19.48 -13.94
C GLU A 231 6.92 17.94 -13.99
N PRO A 232 5.88 17.23 -13.53
CA PRO A 232 5.91 15.78 -13.51
C PRO A 232 6.00 15.28 -14.94
N MET A 233 7.18 14.79 -15.33
CA MET A 233 7.34 14.03 -16.56
C MET A 233 6.35 12.85 -16.50
N PRO A 234 5.49 12.68 -17.51
CA PRO A 234 4.50 11.63 -17.52
C PRO A 234 5.23 10.28 -17.58
N VAL A 235 5.18 9.52 -16.49
CA VAL A 235 5.59 8.11 -16.50
C VAL A 235 4.33 7.32 -16.77
N VAL A 236 4.18 6.87 -18.00
CA VAL A 236 3.10 5.96 -18.38
C VAL A 236 3.37 4.62 -17.70
N ILE A 237 2.61 4.27 -16.65
CA ILE A 237 2.65 2.92 -16.08
C ILE A 237 1.91 2.02 -17.07
N ASN A 238 2.68 1.36 -17.92
CA ASN A 238 2.20 0.36 -18.87
C ASN A 238 2.17 -1.01 -18.18
N GLY A 239 0.98 -1.46 -17.77
CA GLY A 239 0.81 -2.75 -17.09
C GLY A 239 -0.54 -3.39 -17.37
N PHE A 240 -0.87 -4.40 -16.58
CA PHE A 240 -2.15 -5.09 -16.65
C PHE A 240 -2.81 -5.06 -15.27
N LEU A 241 -4.06 -4.60 -15.20
CA LEU A 241 -4.89 -4.69 -14.02
C LEU A 241 -5.32 -6.14 -13.81
N VAL A 242 -5.12 -6.66 -12.61
CA VAL A 242 -5.53 -8.02 -12.22
C VAL A 242 -6.97 -7.99 -11.71
N VAL A 243 -7.87 -8.61 -12.46
CA VAL A 243 -9.22 -8.93 -11.99
C VAL A 243 -9.26 -10.41 -11.67
N SER A 244 -9.53 -10.74 -10.40
CA SER A 244 -9.53 -12.13 -9.94
C SER A 244 -10.87 -12.52 -9.32
N ARG A 245 -11.33 -13.72 -9.65
CA ARG A 245 -12.46 -14.41 -9.06
C ARG A 245 -11.98 -15.79 -8.63
N LEU A 246 -11.95 -16.01 -7.32
CA LEU A 246 -11.51 -17.28 -6.72
C LEU A 246 -12.69 -17.97 -6.01
N PRO A 247 -12.73 -19.30 -6.01
CA PRO A 247 -13.78 -20.05 -5.33
C PRO A 247 -13.71 -19.81 -3.81
N SER A 248 -14.84 -19.40 -3.23
CA SER A 248 -14.96 -19.16 -1.79
C SER A 248 -15.49 -20.40 -1.06
N LYS A 249 -15.34 -20.43 0.26
CA LYS A 249 -15.84 -21.54 1.09
C LYS A 249 -17.35 -21.74 1.02
N ALA A 250 -18.09 -20.69 0.66
CA ALA A 250 -19.53 -20.75 0.45
C ALA A 250 -19.95 -21.67 -0.71
N LEU A 251 -19.03 -21.97 -1.64
CA LEU A 251 -19.27 -22.95 -2.72
C LEU A 251 -19.58 -24.33 -2.15
N LEU A 252 -18.81 -24.77 -1.16
CA LEU A 252 -19.03 -26.05 -0.49
C LEU A 252 -20.37 -26.06 0.26
N ASP A 253 -20.74 -24.93 0.85
CA ASP A 253 -22.00 -24.77 1.60
C ASP A 253 -23.25 -24.76 0.70
N THR A 254 -23.10 -24.36 -0.58
CA THR A 254 -24.23 -24.26 -1.52
C THR A 254 -24.48 -25.57 -2.27
N HIS A 255 -23.42 -26.29 -2.63
CA HIS A 255 -23.51 -27.49 -3.46
C HIS A 255 -23.61 -28.79 -2.66
N LEU A 256 -23.16 -28.81 -1.41
CA LEU A 256 -23.27 -29.97 -0.54
C LEU A 256 -24.51 -29.80 0.36
N PRO A 257 -25.44 -30.77 0.37
CA PRO A 257 -26.68 -30.64 1.13
C PRO A 257 -26.42 -30.56 2.64
N GLU A 258 -27.12 -29.65 3.32
CA GLU A 258 -27.25 -29.66 4.77
C GLU A 258 -28.24 -30.76 5.16
N VAL A 259 -27.73 -31.92 5.60
CA VAL A 259 -28.56 -33.10 5.82
C VAL A 259 -29.49 -32.94 7.03
N PHE A 260 -29.21 -31.99 7.93
CA PHE A 260 -29.97 -31.78 9.17
C PHE A 260 -30.21 -30.30 9.48
N LYS A 261 -30.88 -29.57 8.58
CA LYS A 261 -31.23 -28.15 8.78
C LYS A 261 -32.06 -27.89 10.06
N ASN A 262 -32.78 -28.91 10.55
CA ASN A 262 -33.74 -28.79 11.67
C ASN A 262 -33.48 -29.75 12.85
N VAL A 263 -32.40 -30.53 12.86
CA VAL A 263 -32.09 -31.44 13.98
C VAL A 263 -30.87 -30.91 14.72
N LYS A 264 -31.11 -30.32 15.90
CA LYS A 264 -30.04 -29.94 16.83
C LYS A 264 -29.55 -31.20 17.56
N VAL A 265 -28.52 -31.85 17.05
CA VAL A 265 -27.63 -32.66 17.90
C VAL A 265 -26.47 -31.73 18.31
N GLY A 266 -26.70 -30.90 19.32
CA GLY A 266 -25.78 -29.82 19.75
C GLY A 266 -25.96 -28.48 19.03
N THR A 267 -24.88 -27.67 18.95
CA THR A 267 -24.87 -26.25 18.49
C THR A 267 -24.38 -26.00 17.06
N LYS A 268 -24.07 -27.02 16.24
CA LYS A 268 -23.51 -26.84 14.88
C LYS A 268 -24.19 -27.74 13.84
N LEU A 269 -24.44 -27.16 12.66
CA LEU A 269 -25.01 -27.84 11.48
C LEU A 269 -24.06 -28.93 10.95
N ILE A 270 -24.65 -30.04 10.49
CA ILE A 270 -23.94 -31.19 9.92
C ILE A 270 -23.53 -30.89 8.48
N LYS A 271 -22.23 -30.61 8.27
CA LYS A 271 -21.63 -30.42 6.93
C LYS A 271 -20.79 -31.64 6.56
N LEU A 272 -21.00 -32.18 5.35
CA LEU A 272 -20.26 -33.33 4.79
C LEU A 272 -18.74 -33.11 4.73
N VAL A 273 -18.30 -31.86 4.56
CA VAL A 273 -16.90 -31.50 4.33
C VAL A 273 -16.46 -30.48 5.36
N MET A 274 -16.16 -30.94 6.58
CA MET A 274 -15.53 -30.12 7.62
C MET A 274 -14.01 -30.38 7.71
N GLY A 275 -13.26 -29.40 8.20
CA GLY A 275 -11.84 -29.57 8.50
C GLY A 275 -10.92 -29.37 7.30
N TYR A 276 -10.38 -30.46 6.73
CA TYR A 276 -9.27 -30.43 5.75
C TYR A 276 -9.60 -29.63 4.49
N PHE A 277 -10.61 -30.03 3.72
CA PHE A 277 -10.95 -29.40 2.45
C PHE A 277 -11.43 -27.94 2.60
N TYR A 278 -12.14 -27.64 3.70
CA TYR A 278 -12.60 -26.29 4.03
C TYR A 278 -11.42 -25.34 4.37
N ASN A 279 -10.38 -25.88 5.00
CA ASN A 279 -9.17 -25.12 5.31
C ASN A 279 -8.26 -25.00 4.09
N LYS A 280 -8.08 -26.08 3.33
CA LYS A 280 -7.27 -26.12 2.11
C LYS A 280 -7.75 -25.10 1.07
N LEU A 281 -9.06 -25.01 0.83
CA LEU A 281 -9.65 -24.01 -0.08
C LEU A 281 -9.33 -22.56 0.36
N GLY A 282 -9.40 -22.31 1.68
CA GLY A 282 -9.02 -21.00 2.24
C GLY A 282 -7.52 -20.70 2.13
N THR A 283 -6.67 -21.71 2.27
CA THR A 283 -5.21 -21.59 2.11
C THR A 283 -4.85 -21.28 0.66
N LEU A 284 -5.47 -21.94 -0.32
CA LEU A 284 -5.25 -21.67 -1.75
C LEU A 284 -5.65 -20.24 -2.12
N SER A 285 -6.79 -19.75 -1.62
CA SER A 285 -7.18 -18.35 -1.80
C SER A 285 -6.16 -17.38 -1.18
N ARG A 286 -5.67 -17.67 0.04
CA ARG A 286 -4.63 -16.85 0.68
C ARG A 286 -3.30 -16.89 -0.06
N LYS A 287 -2.92 -18.02 -0.67
CA LYS A 287 -1.69 -18.12 -1.48
C LYS A 287 -1.70 -17.09 -2.61
N PHE A 288 -2.84 -16.93 -3.29
CA PHE A 288 -2.98 -15.90 -4.33
C PHE A 288 -2.82 -14.48 -3.77
N TYR A 289 -3.58 -14.12 -2.73
CA TYR A 289 -3.60 -12.75 -2.21
C TYR A 289 -2.37 -12.35 -1.41
N CYS A 290 -1.75 -13.27 -0.67
CA CYS A 290 -0.68 -12.98 0.27
C CYS A 290 0.71 -13.37 -0.26
N GLN A 291 0.82 -14.20 -1.29
CA GLN A 291 2.11 -14.66 -1.82
C GLN A 291 2.32 -14.28 -3.28
N ILE A 292 1.33 -14.56 -4.15
CA ILE A 292 1.49 -14.32 -5.60
C ILE A 292 1.33 -12.83 -5.91
N LEU A 293 0.23 -12.20 -5.51
CA LEU A 293 -0.01 -10.78 -5.80
C LEU A 293 1.09 -9.84 -5.26
N PRO A 294 1.56 -9.95 -4.00
CA PRO A 294 2.58 -9.03 -3.49
C PRO A 294 3.96 -9.21 -4.14
N LYS A 295 4.24 -10.38 -4.72
CA LYS A 295 5.53 -10.68 -5.36
C LYS A 295 5.62 -10.12 -6.78
N TYR A 296 4.50 -10.15 -7.51
CA TYR A 296 4.47 -9.86 -8.95
C TYR A 296 3.67 -8.61 -9.33
N ALA A 297 2.82 -8.08 -8.45
CA ALA A 297 1.95 -6.95 -8.71
C ALA A 297 2.14 -5.81 -7.70
N ILE A 298 1.83 -4.59 -8.13
CA ILE A 298 1.85 -3.36 -7.32
C ILE A 298 0.42 -3.02 -6.95
N TYR A 299 0.16 -2.75 -5.67
CA TYR A 299 -1.17 -2.32 -5.21
C TYR A 299 -1.34 -0.81 -5.41
N ALA A 300 -2.26 -0.42 -6.29
CA ALA A 300 -2.50 0.97 -6.69
C ALA A 300 -3.67 1.64 -5.95
N GLY A 301 -4.11 1.09 -4.82
CA GLY A 301 -5.23 1.64 -4.02
C GLY A 301 -6.61 1.13 -4.44
N PHE A 302 -6.85 0.91 -5.74
CA PHE A 302 -8.10 0.36 -6.29
C PHE A 302 -7.95 -1.07 -6.86
N GLY A 303 -6.72 -1.56 -7.00
CA GLY A 303 -6.45 -2.87 -7.59
C GLY A 303 -4.97 -3.20 -7.68
N TYR A 304 -4.66 -4.39 -8.16
CA TYR A 304 -3.29 -4.87 -8.37
C TYR A 304 -2.89 -4.72 -9.83
N ILE A 305 -1.76 -4.08 -10.09
CA ILE A 305 -1.23 -3.86 -11.44
C ILE A 305 0.04 -4.70 -11.61
N VAL A 306 0.05 -5.58 -12.61
CA VAL A 306 1.23 -6.37 -12.99
C VAL A 306 2.00 -5.60 -14.06
N PRO A 307 3.27 -5.22 -13.80
CA PRO A 307 4.13 -4.60 -14.82
C PRO A 307 4.38 -5.54 -15.99
N LYS A 308 4.48 -5.02 -17.22
CA LYS A 308 4.76 -5.81 -18.44
C LYS A 308 5.95 -6.77 -18.28
N SER A 309 7.00 -6.35 -17.57
CA SER A 309 8.21 -7.15 -17.32
C SER A 309 7.95 -8.41 -16.47
N LYS A 310 6.93 -8.41 -15.61
CA LYS A 310 6.61 -9.50 -14.68
C LYS A 310 5.42 -10.35 -15.08
N VAL A 311 4.78 -10.05 -16.22
CA VAL A 311 3.58 -10.77 -16.69
C VAL A 311 3.86 -12.26 -16.89
N SER A 312 4.99 -12.62 -17.50
CA SER A 312 5.35 -14.02 -17.76
C SER A 312 5.45 -14.82 -16.44
N GLU A 313 6.20 -14.29 -15.47
CA GLU A 313 6.37 -14.94 -14.16
C GLU A 313 5.05 -15.02 -13.37
N PHE A 314 4.22 -13.98 -13.47
CA PHE A 314 2.90 -13.94 -12.86
C PHE A 314 1.99 -15.03 -13.45
N LEU A 315 1.93 -15.16 -14.77
CA LEU A 315 1.13 -16.17 -15.44
C LEU A 315 1.58 -17.58 -15.06
N SER A 316 2.89 -17.84 -15.00
CA SER A 316 3.42 -19.13 -14.53
C SER A 316 2.99 -19.45 -13.10
N ALA A 317 3.03 -18.46 -12.19
CA ALA A 317 2.57 -18.66 -10.80
C ALA A 317 1.05 -18.86 -10.70
N VAL A 318 0.27 -18.28 -11.62
CA VAL A 318 -1.18 -18.47 -11.71
C VAL A 318 -1.52 -19.87 -12.23
N GLU A 319 -0.77 -20.39 -13.21
CA GLU A 319 -0.94 -21.77 -13.69
C GLU A 319 -0.62 -22.79 -12.59
N GLU A 320 0.48 -22.62 -11.84
CA GLU A 320 0.79 -23.47 -10.68
C GLU A 320 -0.33 -23.45 -9.62
N LEU A 321 -0.97 -22.29 -9.43
CA LEU A 321 -2.12 -22.17 -8.54
C LEU A 321 -3.33 -22.94 -9.07
N LYS A 322 -3.62 -22.88 -10.38
CA LYS A 322 -4.71 -23.64 -11.01
C LYS A 322 -4.49 -25.15 -10.88
N GLU A 323 -3.27 -25.62 -11.07
CA GLU A 323 -2.91 -27.03 -10.84
C GLU A 323 -3.21 -27.46 -9.40
N GLN A 324 -2.92 -26.60 -8.42
CA GLN A 324 -3.24 -26.87 -7.00
C GLN A 324 -4.75 -26.87 -6.72
N TYR A 325 -5.54 -26.08 -7.45
CA TYR A 325 -7.01 -26.16 -7.39
C TYR A 325 -7.54 -27.43 -8.08
N ALA A 326 -6.91 -27.91 -9.15
CA ALA A 326 -7.28 -29.14 -9.83
C ALA A 326 -7.03 -30.36 -8.96
N GLU A 327 -5.88 -30.41 -8.29
CA GLU A 327 -5.56 -31.45 -7.33
C GLU A 327 -6.53 -31.44 -6.14
N TYR A 328 -6.89 -30.25 -5.65
CA TYR A 328 -7.90 -30.10 -4.61
C TYR A 328 -9.29 -30.64 -5.04
N GLU A 329 -9.73 -30.31 -6.26
CA GLU A 329 -11.02 -30.75 -6.78
C GLU A 329 -11.08 -32.28 -6.95
N ARG A 330 -9.99 -32.87 -7.45
CA ARG A 330 -9.82 -34.32 -7.57
C ARG A 330 -9.95 -35.00 -6.21
N GLN A 331 -9.17 -34.55 -5.21
CA GLN A 331 -9.21 -35.10 -3.85
C GLN A 331 -10.59 -34.94 -3.20
N LEU A 332 -11.27 -33.82 -3.44
CA LEU A 332 -12.62 -33.58 -2.92
C LEU A 332 -13.64 -34.55 -3.52
N LYS A 333 -13.58 -34.78 -4.83
CA LYS A 333 -14.45 -35.74 -5.53
C LYS A 333 -14.18 -37.17 -5.09
N GLU A 334 -12.90 -37.57 -4.99
CA GLU A 334 -12.49 -38.90 -4.48
C GLU A 334 -12.96 -39.12 -3.04
N PHE A 335 -12.85 -38.11 -2.17
CA PHE A 335 -13.34 -38.21 -0.79
C PHE A 335 -14.86 -38.35 -0.72
N LEU A 336 -15.59 -37.54 -1.48
CA LEU A 336 -17.04 -37.54 -1.45
C LEU A 336 -17.64 -38.81 -2.07
N LEU A 337 -17.11 -39.26 -3.20
CA LEU A 337 -17.63 -40.40 -3.96
C LEU A 337 -17.12 -41.74 -3.43
N GLU A 338 -15.82 -41.85 -3.15
CA GLU A 338 -15.15 -43.12 -2.85
C GLU A 338 -14.71 -43.22 -1.38
N GLY A 339 -14.56 -42.10 -0.68
CA GLY A 339 -14.13 -42.08 0.72
C GLY A 339 -12.62 -42.10 0.89
N LYS A 340 -11.88 -42.00 -0.22
CA LYS A 340 -10.43 -41.96 -0.20
C LYS A 340 -9.98 -40.66 0.43
N LEU A 341 -9.15 -40.78 1.47
CA LEU A 341 -8.49 -39.64 2.07
C LEU A 341 -7.25 -39.25 1.25
N PRO A 342 -6.92 -37.94 1.18
CA PRO A 342 -5.61 -37.51 0.71
C PRO A 342 -4.53 -38.03 1.66
N ASP A 343 -3.29 -38.14 1.17
CA ASP A 343 -2.18 -38.77 1.90
C ASP A 343 -2.07 -38.28 3.36
N PRO A 344 -1.83 -39.19 4.34
CA PRO A 344 -1.78 -38.86 5.75
C PRO A 344 -0.77 -37.75 6.11
N GLU A 345 0.29 -37.60 5.32
CA GLU A 345 1.29 -36.53 5.48
C GLU A 345 0.76 -35.15 5.09
N ALA A 346 -0.21 -35.07 4.19
CA ALA A 346 -0.85 -33.82 3.77
C ALA A 346 -1.88 -33.33 4.81
N ILE A 347 -2.38 -34.22 5.68
CA ILE A 347 -3.38 -33.93 6.70
C ILE A 347 -2.67 -33.44 7.97
N SER A 348 -2.81 -32.16 8.29
CA SER A 348 -2.33 -31.63 9.57
C SER A 348 -2.94 -32.41 10.74
N LYS A 349 -2.15 -32.75 11.78
CA LYS A 349 -2.60 -33.45 13.01
C LYS A 349 -3.80 -32.83 13.73
N ARG A 350 -4.20 -31.60 13.36
CA ARG A 350 -5.36 -30.87 13.90
C ARG A 350 -6.61 -30.93 13.02
N ALA A 351 -6.52 -31.41 11.78
CA ALA A 351 -7.66 -31.53 10.89
C ALA A 351 -8.50 -32.75 11.29
N LYS A 352 -9.70 -32.52 11.82
CA LYS A 352 -10.65 -33.59 12.13
C LYS A 352 -11.31 -34.02 10.83
N ILE A 353 -11.03 -35.26 10.39
CA ILE A 353 -11.77 -35.94 9.34
C ILE A 353 -12.46 -37.12 10.01
N CYS A 354 -13.79 -37.18 9.93
CA CYS A 354 -14.59 -38.24 10.55
C CYS A 354 -15.12 -39.16 9.45
N GLU A 355 -14.45 -40.28 9.21
CA GLU A 355 -14.87 -41.30 8.23
C GLU A 355 -16.23 -41.90 8.61
N GLU A 356 -16.40 -42.27 9.89
CA GLU A 356 -17.66 -42.76 10.45
C GLU A 356 -18.85 -41.82 10.17
N TYR A 357 -18.58 -40.52 10.11
CA TYR A 357 -19.60 -39.51 9.87
C TYR A 357 -20.01 -39.40 8.40
N ARG A 358 -19.08 -39.70 7.47
CA ARG A 358 -19.39 -39.81 6.04
C ARG A 358 -20.30 -41.01 5.81
N ASP A 359 -19.96 -42.16 6.37
CA ASP A 359 -20.71 -43.40 6.17
C ASP A 359 -22.13 -43.28 6.73
N LEU A 360 -22.29 -42.68 7.91
CA LEU A 360 -23.60 -42.35 8.49
C LEU A 360 -24.45 -41.45 7.58
N ILE A 361 -23.84 -40.47 6.91
CA ILE A 361 -24.56 -39.57 5.98
C ILE A 361 -24.91 -40.28 4.67
N MET A 362 -24.00 -41.09 4.13
CA MET A 362 -24.25 -41.85 2.90
C MET A 362 -25.35 -42.90 3.11
N ASP A 363 -25.35 -43.57 4.25
CA ASP A 363 -26.41 -44.50 4.64
C ASP A 363 -27.74 -43.77 4.79
N TYR A 364 -27.76 -42.59 5.41
CA TYR A 364 -28.98 -41.76 5.49
C TYR A 364 -29.51 -41.37 4.10
N LEU A 365 -28.64 -40.94 3.18
CA LEU A 365 -29.03 -40.55 1.83
C LEU A 365 -29.55 -41.74 1.00
N ARG A 366 -29.01 -42.94 1.21
CA ARG A 366 -29.51 -44.21 0.65
C ARG A 366 -30.92 -44.53 1.13
N HIS A 367 -31.16 -44.46 2.44
CA HIS A 367 -32.46 -44.74 3.03
C HIS A 367 -33.56 -43.77 2.55
N HIS A 368 -33.19 -42.56 2.15
CA HIS A 368 -34.11 -41.55 1.63
C HIS A 368 -34.16 -41.45 0.10
N GLY A 369 -33.48 -42.34 -0.63
CA GLY A 369 -33.49 -42.38 -2.10
C GLY A 369 -32.87 -41.14 -2.78
N LYS A 370 -32.05 -40.37 -2.06
CA LYS A 370 -31.44 -39.11 -2.55
C LYS A 370 -29.98 -39.27 -2.99
N GLU A 371 -29.43 -40.48 -2.90
CA GLU A 371 -28.03 -40.79 -3.25
C GLU A 371 -27.68 -40.36 -4.68
N SER A 372 -28.52 -40.70 -5.67
CA SER A 372 -28.27 -40.36 -7.07
C SER A 372 -28.30 -38.84 -7.33
N GLU A 373 -29.18 -38.10 -6.65
CA GLU A 373 -29.29 -36.64 -6.78
C GLU A 373 -28.07 -35.93 -6.19
N VAL A 374 -27.58 -36.40 -5.04
CA VAL A 374 -26.40 -35.84 -4.38
C VAL A 374 -25.12 -36.20 -5.13
N ARG A 375 -25.03 -37.42 -5.66
CA ARG A 375 -23.91 -37.87 -6.49
C ARG A 375 -23.77 -37.02 -7.76
N ALA A 376 -24.88 -36.77 -8.46
CA ALA A 376 -24.90 -35.89 -9.63
C ALA A 376 -24.44 -34.46 -9.29
N LYS A 377 -24.84 -33.92 -8.12
CA LYS A 377 -24.38 -32.61 -7.64
C LYS A 377 -22.88 -32.57 -7.34
N ILE A 378 -22.34 -33.63 -6.73
CA ILE A 378 -20.90 -33.77 -6.44
C ILE A 378 -20.09 -33.88 -7.73
N GLU A 379 -20.55 -34.66 -8.70
CA GLU A 379 -19.89 -34.82 -10.01
C GLU A 379 -19.91 -33.51 -10.81
N SER A 380 -20.99 -32.72 -10.70
CA SER A 380 -21.12 -31.40 -11.32
C SER A 380 -20.31 -30.27 -10.65
N LEU A 381 -19.61 -30.56 -9.56
CA LEU A 381 -18.82 -29.57 -8.83
C LEU A 381 -17.61 -29.15 -9.67
N ASP A 382 -17.58 -27.88 -10.06
CA ASP A 382 -16.48 -27.25 -10.81
C ASP A 382 -15.85 -26.15 -9.96
N VAL A 383 -14.66 -26.42 -9.42
CA VAL A 383 -13.87 -25.50 -8.58
C VAL A 383 -12.80 -24.84 -9.43
N VAL A 384 -12.15 -25.59 -10.32
CA VAL A 384 -11.09 -25.10 -11.20
C VAL A 384 -11.64 -24.09 -12.22
N GLY A 385 -12.76 -24.38 -12.88
CA GLY A 385 -13.37 -23.48 -13.86
C GLY A 385 -13.86 -22.16 -13.28
N ARG A 386 -13.98 -22.07 -11.95
CA ARG A 386 -14.31 -20.83 -11.23
C ARG A 386 -13.11 -19.96 -10.87
N VAL A 387 -11.88 -20.47 -11.05
CA VAL A 387 -10.64 -19.70 -10.90
C VAL A 387 -10.45 -18.86 -12.16
N SER A 388 -10.93 -17.62 -12.12
CA SER A 388 -10.75 -16.67 -13.22
C SER A 388 -9.79 -15.57 -12.79
N ILE A 389 -8.66 -15.48 -13.47
CA ILE A 389 -7.68 -14.40 -13.28
C ILE A 389 -7.48 -13.78 -14.65
N GLN A 390 -7.94 -12.55 -14.81
CA GLN A 390 -7.90 -11.79 -16.05
C GLN A 390 -6.91 -10.63 -15.90
N LEU A 391 -6.11 -10.43 -16.95
CA LEU A 391 -5.20 -9.31 -17.09
C LEU A 391 -5.81 -8.33 -18.08
N ILE A 392 -6.28 -7.18 -17.59
CA ILE A 392 -6.85 -6.12 -18.42
C ILE A 392 -5.73 -5.13 -18.74
N PRO A 393 -5.42 -4.85 -20.02
CA PRO A 393 -4.44 -3.84 -20.39
C PRO A 393 -4.80 -2.51 -19.73
N PHE A 394 -3.87 -1.95 -18.97
CA PHE A 394 -4.10 -0.77 -18.17
C PHE A 394 -2.92 0.18 -18.33
N SER A 395 -3.20 1.35 -18.90
CA SER A 395 -2.26 2.46 -19.02
C SER A 395 -2.85 3.64 -18.27
N VAL A 396 -2.19 4.05 -17.19
CA VAL A 396 -2.54 5.30 -16.52
C VAL A 396 -1.42 6.29 -16.72
N ASP A 397 -1.81 7.46 -17.20
CA ASP A 397 -0.99 8.66 -17.11
C ASP A 397 -0.79 8.95 -15.62
N SER A 398 0.46 8.91 -15.16
CA SER A 398 0.83 9.02 -13.75
C SER A 398 0.15 10.22 -13.09
N ARG A 399 -0.17 11.28 -13.83
CA ARG A 399 -0.89 12.48 -13.37
C ARG A 399 -2.19 12.16 -12.60
N ILE A 400 -2.99 11.20 -13.05
CA ILE A 400 -4.24 10.81 -12.36
C ILE A 400 -3.92 10.01 -11.09
N LEU A 401 -2.89 9.15 -11.10
CA LEU A 401 -2.45 8.46 -9.88
C LEU A 401 -1.83 9.44 -8.87
N TYR A 402 -1.17 10.50 -9.33
CA TYR A 402 -0.66 11.57 -8.48
C TYR A 402 -1.80 12.42 -7.88
N GLU A 403 -2.98 12.48 -8.47
CA GLU A 403 -4.13 13.16 -7.85
C GLU A 403 -4.77 12.34 -6.71
N PHE A 404 -4.70 11.00 -6.79
CA PHE A 404 -5.40 10.10 -5.85
C PHE A 404 -4.49 9.28 -4.90
N ALA A 405 -3.17 9.32 -5.06
CA ALA A 405 -2.23 8.61 -4.19
C ALA A 405 -1.69 9.51 -3.06
N ASP A 406 -1.68 8.99 -1.82
CA ASP A 406 -1.01 9.59 -0.66
C ASP A 406 0.47 9.91 -0.97
N GLU A 407 1.02 11.00 -0.43
CA GLU A 407 2.44 11.41 -0.60
C GLU A 407 3.46 10.29 -0.31
N LYS A 408 3.12 9.37 0.60
CA LYS A 408 3.93 8.19 0.94
C LYS A 408 3.99 7.17 -0.20
N VAL A 409 2.89 6.99 -0.92
CA VAL A 409 2.81 6.09 -2.08
C VAL A 409 3.51 6.73 -3.26
N LYS A 410 3.37 8.04 -3.47
CA LYS A 410 4.14 8.79 -4.48
C LYS A 410 5.65 8.66 -4.28
N LYS A 411 6.15 8.89 -3.06
CA LYS A 411 7.59 8.76 -2.74
C LYS A 411 8.09 7.33 -2.81
N ARG A 412 7.29 6.33 -2.40
CA ARG A 412 7.63 4.91 -2.57
C ARG A 412 7.65 4.54 -4.05
N MET A 413 6.65 4.98 -4.82
CA MET A 413 6.59 4.75 -6.27
C MET A 413 7.76 5.43 -6.97
N GLU A 414 8.12 6.67 -6.62
CA GLU A 414 9.30 7.37 -7.14
C GLU A 414 10.59 6.65 -6.79
N LYS A 415 10.73 6.18 -5.55
CA LYS A 415 11.92 5.43 -5.12
C LYS A 415 12.01 4.07 -5.81
N GLU A 416 10.90 3.33 -5.91
CA GLU A 416 10.82 2.07 -6.64
C GLU A 416 10.99 2.29 -8.15
N LEU A 417 10.50 3.40 -8.72
CA LEU A 417 10.76 3.78 -10.10
C LEU A 417 12.21 4.14 -10.32
N GLN A 418 12.85 4.82 -9.37
CA GLN A 418 14.26 5.19 -9.46
C GLN A 418 15.15 3.96 -9.31
N GLU A 419 14.82 3.05 -8.38
CA GLU A 419 15.50 1.76 -8.23
C GLU A 419 15.27 0.88 -9.47
N PHE A 420 14.05 0.84 -10.02
CA PHE A 420 13.74 0.14 -11.26
C PHE A 420 14.42 0.78 -12.47
N ARG A 421 14.52 2.11 -12.54
CA ARG A 421 15.28 2.84 -13.56
C ARG A 421 16.76 2.51 -13.48
N ASN A 422 17.33 2.46 -12.27
CA ASN A 422 18.73 2.11 -12.07
C ASN A 422 18.99 0.64 -12.43
N GLN A 423 18.11 -0.28 -12.03
CA GLN A 423 18.20 -1.70 -12.40
C GLN A 423 17.99 -1.93 -13.90
N MET A 424 17.07 -1.20 -14.54
CA MET A 424 16.90 -1.24 -15.99
C MET A 424 18.08 -0.61 -16.71
N ALA A 425 18.66 0.49 -16.20
CA ALA A 425 19.85 1.11 -16.77
C ALA A 425 21.06 0.17 -16.65
N GLU A 426 21.22 -0.53 -15.53
CA GLU A 426 22.25 -1.57 -15.37
C GLU A 426 22.01 -2.76 -16.28
N SER A 427 20.77 -3.25 -16.39
CA SER A 427 20.42 -4.34 -17.30
C SER A 427 20.61 -3.96 -18.77
N LEU A 428 20.25 -2.73 -19.15
CA LEU A 428 20.49 -2.17 -20.48
C LEU A 428 21.98 -1.99 -20.73
N ARG A 429 22.76 -1.51 -19.76
CA ARG A 429 24.23 -1.43 -19.85
C ARG A 429 24.85 -2.81 -20.03
N GLU A 430 24.38 -3.82 -19.31
CA GLU A 430 24.84 -5.20 -19.49
C GLU A 430 24.44 -5.76 -20.86
N GLN A 431 23.23 -5.49 -21.34
CA GLN A 431 22.80 -5.89 -22.68
C GLN A 431 23.62 -5.19 -23.76
N ILE A 432 23.85 -3.88 -23.64
CA ILE A 432 24.70 -3.10 -24.55
C ILE A 432 26.13 -3.64 -24.52
N ARG A 433 26.71 -3.92 -23.34
CA ARG A 433 28.05 -4.53 -23.23
C ARG A 433 28.10 -5.91 -23.87
N ARG A 434 27.11 -6.78 -23.63
CA ARG A 434 27.05 -8.11 -24.26
C ARG A 434 26.90 -8.01 -25.77
N LEU A 435 26.05 -7.11 -26.26
CA LEU A 435 25.87 -6.87 -27.69
C LEU A 435 27.11 -6.26 -28.32
N ALA A 436 27.79 -5.33 -27.64
CA ALA A 436 29.05 -4.74 -28.09
C ALA A 436 30.15 -5.81 -28.18
N SER A 437 30.30 -6.66 -27.15
CA SER A 437 31.24 -7.79 -27.19
C SER A 437 30.88 -8.79 -28.29
N THR A 438 29.59 -9.06 -28.52
CA THR A 438 29.14 -9.95 -29.59
C THR A 438 29.38 -9.34 -30.97
N LEU A 439 29.18 -8.02 -31.12
CA LEU A 439 29.46 -7.27 -32.34
C LEU A 439 30.95 -7.21 -32.64
N ILE A 440 31.78 -6.90 -31.64
CA ILE A 440 33.24 -6.90 -31.76
C ILE A 440 33.73 -8.29 -32.18
N ASN A 441 33.21 -9.36 -31.57
CA ASN A 441 33.58 -10.73 -31.94
C ASN A 441 33.08 -11.10 -33.35
N ASN A 442 31.85 -10.72 -33.71
CA ASN A 442 31.31 -10.98 -35.05
C ASN A 442 32.00 -10.15 -36.15
N ILE A 443 32.46 -8.94 -35.85
CA ILE A 443 33.25 -8.09 -36.76
C ILE A 443 34.64 -8.69 -36.95
N LYS A 444 35.27 -9.19 -35.88
CA LYS A 444 36.54 -9.92 -35.94
C LYS A 444 36.43 -11.22 -36.75
N GLU A 445 35.27 -11.86 -36.75
CA GLU A 445 35.05 -13.13 -37.47
C GLU A 445 34.48 -12.96 -38.90
N CYS A 446 33.92 -11.81 -39.28
CA CYS A 446 33.23 -11.65 -40.57
C CYS A 446 33.34 -10.23 -41.18
N ALA A 447 34.21 -10.06 -42.17
CA ALA A 447 34.28 -8.90 -43.06
C ALA A 447 33.12 -8.87 -44.09
N LYS A 448 31.85 -8.77 -43.65
CA LYS A 448 30.69 -8.66 -44.57
C LYS A 448 29.70 -7.56 -44.17
N VAL A 449 29.46 -6.65 -45.11
CA VAL A 449 28.57 -5.46 -45.08
C VAL A 449 27.15 -5.73 -44.54
N LYS A 450 26.61 -6.95 -44.70
CA LYS A 450 25.27 -7.30 -44.20
C LYS A 450 25.16 -7.37 -42.66
N VAL A 451 26.24 -7.70 -41.96
CA VAL A 451 26.23 -7.75 -40.48
C VAL A 451 26.21 -6.33 -39.91
N LEU A 452 26.89 -5.40 -40.57
CA LEU A 452 26.95 -3.97 -40.22
C LEU A 452 25.60 -3.26 -40.32
N GLU A 453 24.81 -3.51 -41.37
CA GLU A 453 23.46 -2.94 -41.47
C GLU A 453 22.52 -3.48 -40.37
N SER A 454 22.64 -4.76 -40.02
CA SER A 454 21.85 -5.36 -38.94
C SER A 454 22.22 -4.79 -37.57
N ALA A 455 23.51 -4.48 -37.35
CA ALA A 455 24.01 -3.81 -36.16
C ALA A 455 23.48 -2.39 -36.04
N ARG A 456 23.47 -1.64 -37.16
CA ARG A 456 22.99 -0.25 -37.22
C ARG A 456 21.50 -0.14 -36.93
N ARG A 457 20.68 -1.08 -37.43
CA ARG A 457 19.25 -1.15 -37.11
C ARG A 457 19.01 -1.42 -35.63
N ARG A 458 19.73 -2.39 -35.05
CA ARG A 458 19.59 -2.75 -33.63
C ARG A 458 20.06 -1.64 -32.69
N LEU A 459 21.12 -0.90 -33.04
CA LEU A 459 21.56 0.28 -32.28
C LEU A 459 20.52 1.40 -32.33
N SER A 460 19.85 1.61 -33.47
CA SER A 460 18.77 2.60 -33.60
C SER A 460 17.51 2.20 -32.82
N GLU A 461 17.19 0.91 -32.73
CA GLU A 461 16.10 0.39 -31.89
C GLU A 461 16.38 0.60 -30.40
N LEU A 462 17.62 0.39 -29.96
CA LEU A 462 18.05 0.68 -28.58
C LEU A 462 18.03 2.17 -28.25
N GLU A 463 18.38 3.04 -29.20
CA GLU A 463 18.32 4.50 -29.05
C GLU A 463 16.86 4.98 -28.91
N LYS A 464 15.92 4.39 -29.66
CA LYS A 464 14.49 4.63 -29.46
C LYS A 464 14.04 4.19 -28.07
N MET A 465 14.40 2.98 -27.63
CA MET A 465 14.03 2.52 -26.29
C MET A 465 14.64 3.37 -25.16
N ALA A 466 15.88 3.85 -25.32
CA ALA A 466 16.53 4.73 -24.35
C ALA A 466 15.86 6.11 -24.27
N ASN A 467 15.47 6.68 -25.41
CA ASN A 467 14.75 7.94 -25.48
C ASN A 467 13.31 7.83 -24.96
N ASP A 468 12.61 6.74 -25.27
CA ASP A 468 11.26 6.45 -24.75
C ASP A 468 11.25 6.29 -23.21
N LEU A 469 12.40 5.97 -22.62
CA LEU A 469 12.60 5.81 -21.17
C LEU A 469 13.26 7.02 -20.49
N GLY A 470 13.68 8.03 -21.25
CA GLY A 470 14.29 9.27 -20.73
C GLY A 470 15.69 9.10 -20.11
N VAL A 471 16.48 8.13 -20.58
CA VAL A 471 17.82 7.83 -20.04
C VAL A 471 18.89 8.32 -21.02
N GLU A 472 19.64 9.36 -20.64
CA GLU A 472 20.83 9.78 -21.38
C GLU A 472 22.00 8.84 -21.07
N LEU A 473 22.45 8.07 -22.06
CA LEU A 473 23.60 7.16 -21.94
C LEU A 473 24.78 7.72 -22.74
N GLU A 474 25.75 8.33 -22.05
CA GLU A 474 27.01 8.78 -22.67
C GLU A 474 27.78 7.61 -23.31
N GLU A 475 27.66 6.42 -22.73
CA GLU A 475 28.27 5.17 -23.20
C GLU A 475 27.72 4.74 -24.58
N LEU A 476 26.48 5.13 -24.93
CA LEU A 476 25.88 4.91 -26.25
C LEU A 476 26.45 5.88 -27.30
N LYS A 477 26.82 7.10 -26.90
CA LYS A 477 27.52 8.07 -27.76
C LYS A 477 28.95 7.59 -28.05
N GLU A 478 29.66 7.11 -27.04
CA GLU A 478 31.00 6.52 -27.21
C GLU A 478 30.97 5.29 -28.13
N LEU A 479 29.99 4.40 -27.97
CA LEU A 479 29.84 3.23 -28.86
C LEU A 479 29.52 3.64 -30.30
N LYS A 480 28.78 4.73 -30.50
CA LYS A 480 28.45 5.29 -31.82
C LYS A 480 29.68 5.92 -32.46
N GLU A 481 30.53 6.61 -31.70
CA GLU A 481 31.81 7.10 -32.19
C GLU A 481 32.77 5.97 -32.53
N PHE A 482 32.87 4.95 -31.67
CA PHE A 482 33.74 3.80 -31.89
C PHE A 482 33.33 3.01 -33.14
N VAL A 483 32.04 2.71 -33.29
CA VAL A 483 31.50 2.04 -34.48
C VAL A 483 31.67 2.91 -35.72
N LYS A 484 31.54 4.24 -35.64
CA LYS A 484 31.72 5.13 -36.79
C LYS A 484 33.19 5.21 -37.24
N LYS A 485 34.13 5.26 -36.29
CA LYS A 485 35.58 5.34 -36.55
C LYS A 485 36.13 4.04 -37.15
N ASP A 486 35.79 2.90 -36.56
CA ASP A 486 36.24 1.58 -37.06
C ASP A 486 35.57 1.22 -38.41
N ILE A 487 34.35 1.70 -38.68
CA ILE A 487 33.71 1.54 -40.00
C ILE A 487 34.45 2.35 -41.07
N GLU A 488 34.89 3.57 -40.77
CA GLU A 488 35.62 4.40 -41.74
C GLU A 488 36.99 3.79 -42.08
N GLU A 489 37.69 3.20 -41.11
CA GLU A 489 38.95 2.46 -41.35
C GLU A 489 38.73 1.15 -42.13
N ILE A 490 37.72 0.35 -41.78
CA ILE A 490 37.44 -0.93 -42.47
C ILE A 490 36.91 -0.70 -43.89
N VAL A 491 36.11 0.36 -44.13
CA VAL A 491 35.66 0.73 -45.47
C VAL A 491 36.83 1.23 -46.32
N ALA A 492 37.77 1.99 -45.73
CA ALA A 492 38.97 2.45 -46.43
C ALA A 492 39.93 1.30 -46.79
N GLU A 493 40.09 0.28 -45.93
CA GLU A 493 40.87 -0.92 -46.25
C GLU A 493 40.21 -1.78 -47.34
N VAL A 494 38.89 -1.97 -47.27
CA VAL A 494 38.14 -2.76 -48.26
C VAL A 494 38.08 -2.06 -49.62
N GLU A 495 37.98 -0.72 -49.67
CA GLU A 495 38.10 0.04 -50.91
C GLU A 495 39.55 0.03 -51.44
N SER A 496 40.56 0.13 -50.58
CA SER A 496 41.99 -0.03 -50.95
C SER A 496 42.25 -1.37 -51.64
N ASP A 497 41.73 -2.48 -51.09
CA ASP A 497 42.01 -3.81 -51.61
C ASP A 497 41.18 -4.14 -52.86
N ARG A 498 39.96 -3.60 -52.98
CA ARG A 498 39.17 -3.67 -54.23
C ARG A 498 39.78 -2.80 -55.33
N VAL A 499 40.34 -1.65 -55.00
CA VAL A 499 41.04 -0.76 -55.93
C VAL A 499 42.40 -1.37 -56.33
N LYS A 500 43.13 -2.02 -55.42
CA LYS A 500 44.33 -2.82 -55.75
C LYS A 500 43.99 -4.03 -56.62
N ALA A 501 42.85 -4.68 -56.43
CA ALA A 501 42.39 -5.79 -57.27
C ALA A 501 41.88 -5.34 -58.65
N LEU A 502 41.36 -4.11 -58.78
CA LEU A 502 40.98 -3.50 -60.06
C LEU A 502 42.18 -2.90 -60.83
N LEU A 503 43.27 -2.57 -60.15
CA LEU A 503 44.52 -2.09 -60.75
C LEU A 503 45.50 -3.23 -61.13
N SER A 504 45.15 -4.49 -60.83
CA SER A 504 45.98 -5.67 -61.13
C SER A 504 45.41 -6.57 -62.24
N PHE A 505 44.56 -6.01 -63.12
CA PHE A 505 44.20 -6.59 -64.42
C PHE A 505 44.52 -5.64 -65.57
#